data_AF-A0A7V7CWW3-F1
#
_entry.id   AF-A0A7V7CWW3-F1
#
_cell.length_a   1.000
_cell.length_b   1.000
_cell.length_c   1.000
_cell.angle_alpha   90.00
_cell.angle_beta   90.00
_cell.angle_gamma   90.00
#
_symmetry.space_group_name_H-M   'P 1'
#
loop_
_entity.id
_entity.type
_entity.pdbx_description
1 polymer ?
#
loop_
_entity_poly.entity_id
_entity_poly.type
_entity_poly.pdbx_seq_one_letter_code
_entity_poly.pdbx_strand_id
1 'polypeptide(L)'
;MIETGETTGEMPKNTIVFCERPWKTPVLILAILMALTFAWAAYLLDSYDEDENFAGADDLSVSQFLLRNVALPDVQRLYALVPPAVVGVGSGDVNSGPLAAGALVGANGYVVTALHAVANLKTINVQVATPTGVRRFPAQTVKTVPSHDLALLKILSTERFMHFRLA
;
A
#
# COMPACT_ATOMS: atom_id res chain seq x y z
N MET A 1 -76.54 27.57 -63.32
CA MET A 1 -75.51 27.15 -64.28
C MET A 1 -74.58 28.34 -64.45
N ILE A 2 -73.35 28.35 -63.96
CA ILE A 2 -72.36 27.29 -63.77
C ILE A 2 -71.73 27.49 -62.38
N GLU A 3 -71.74 26.46 -61.54
CA GLU A 3 -70.98 26.44 -60.29
C GLU A 3 -69.51 26.19 -60.63
N THR A 4 -68.67 27.21 -60.44
CA THR A 4 -67.22 27.04 -60.44
C THR A 4 -66.80 26.49 -59.08
N GLY A 5 -66.54 25.18 -59.03
CA GLY A 5 -66.00 24.49 -57.86
C GLY A 5 -64.60 25.00 -57.53
N GLU A 6 -64.48 25.64 -56.37
CA GLU A 6 -63.21 26.08 -55.80
C GLU A 6 -62.56 24.88 -55.11
N THR A 7 -61.56 24.27 -55.75
CA THR A 7 -60.76 23.19 -55.15
C THR A 7 -59.72 23.78 -54.20
N THR A 8 -60.12 24.12 -52.98
CA THR A 8 -59.18 24.39 -51.87
C THR A 8 -59.03 23.14 -51.01
N GLY A 9 -58.45 22.09 -51.61
CA GLY A 9 -57.94 20.97 -50.82
C GLY A 9 -56.71 21.45 -50.05
N GLU A 10 -56.82 21.55 -48.73
CA GLU A 10 -55.66 21.80 -47.86
C GLU A 10 -54.57 20.77 -48.17
N MET A 11 -53.36 21.23 -48.48
CA MET A 11 -52.21 20.35 -48.67
C MET A 11 -51.98 19.55 -47.38
N PRO A 12 -51.77 18.21 -47.45
CA PRO A 12 -51.56 17.40 -46.27
C PRO A 12 -50.33 17.90 -45.53
N LYS A 13 -50.52 18.41 -44.31
CA LYS A 13 -49.43 18.78 -43.41
C LYS A 13 -48.56 17.55 -43.21
N ASN A 14 -47.33 17.60 -43.72
CA ASN A 14 -46.32 16.60 -43.43
C ASN A 14 -45.91 16.77 -41.96
N THR A 15 -46.63 16.11 -41.07
CA THR A 15 -46.31 16.05 -39.64
C THR A 15 -45.16 15.08 -39.49
N ILE A 16 -43.95 15.58 -39.74
CA ILE A 16 -42.73 14.82 -39.45
C ILE A 16 -42.76 14.56 -37.94
N VAL A 17 -43.09 13.34 -37.56
CA VAL A 17 -43.34 12.85 -36.17
C VAL A 17 -42.15 13.14 -35.23
N PHE A 18 -41.00 13.51 -35.79
CA PHE A 18 -39.82 14.00 -35.08
C PHE A 18 -40.00 15.36 -34.38
N CYS A 19 -40.89 16.24 -34.84
CA CYS A 19 -41.07 17.57 -34.25
C CYS A 19 -41.94 17.59 -32.99
N GLU A 20 -42.87 16.64 -32.84
CA GLU A 20 -43.80 16.57 -31.70
C GLU A 20 -43.27 15.70 -30.54
N ARG A 21 -42.28 14.83 -30.80
CA ARG A 21 -41.69 13.98 -29.77
C ARG A 21 -40.65 14.78 -28.97
N PRO A 22 -40.62 14.73 -27.62
CA PRO A 22 -39.69 15.52 -26.82
C PRO A 22 -38.29 14.92 -26.84
N TRP A 23 -37.61 14.92 -28.00
CA TRP A 23 -36.22 14.49 -28.16
C TRP A 23 -35.22 15.50 -27.55
N LYS A 24 -35.68 16.73 -27.29
CA LYS A 24 -34.90 17.76 -26.60
C LYS A 24 -34.53 17.33 -25.17
N THR A 25 -35.41 16.63 -24.47
CA THR A 25 -35.20 16.19 -23.09
C THR A 25 -34.08 15.16 -22.96
N PRO A 26 -34.04 14.04 -23.73
CA PRO A 26 -32.94 13.09 -23.65
C PRO A 26 -31.61 13.68 -24.13
N VAL A 27 -31.62 14.58 -25.13
CA VAL A 27 -30.40 15.27 -25.58
C VAL A 27 -29.84 16.18 -24.48
N LEU A 28 -30.70 16.89 -23.76
CA LEU A 28 -30.30 17.75 -22.65
C LEU A 28 -29.73 16.92 -21.48
N ILE A 29 -30.34 15.77 -21.16
CA ILE A 29 -29.84 14.85 -20.14
C ILE A 29 -28.47 14.28 -20.53
N LEU A 30 -28.29 13.87 -21.79
CA LEU A 30 -27.01 13.36 -22.29
C LEU A 30 -25.92 14.43 -22.21
N ALA A 31 -26.22 15.68 -22.58
CA ALA A 31 -25.29 16.79 -22.51
C ALA A 31 -24.85 17.08 -21.05
N ILE A 32 -25.79 17.03 -20.10
CA ILE A 32 -25.50 17.20 -18.66
C ILE A 32 -24.61 16.07 -18.15
N LEU A 33 -24.90 14.82 -18.52
CA LEU A 33 -24.08 13.67 -18.12
C LEU A 33 -22.66 13.77 -18.67
N MET A 34 -22.49 14.18 -19.93
CA MET A 34 -21.18 14.47 -20.49
C MET A 34 -20.44 15.54 -19.68
N ALA A 35 -21.08 16.67 -19.40
CA ALA A 35 -20.46 17.75 -18.63
C ALA A 35 -20.03 17.28 -17.22
N LEU A 36 -20.85 16.46 -16.56
CA LEU A 36 -20.52 15.85 -15.27
C LEU A 36 -19.30 14.92 -15.35
N THR A 37 -19.16 14.13 -16.42
CA THR A 37 -17.97 13.27 -16.57
C THR A 37 -16.68 14.08 -16.74
N PHE A 38 -16.72 15.19 -17.49
CA PHE A 38 -15.57 16.08 -17.63
C PHE A 38 -15.27 16.84 -16.34
N ALA A 39 -16.29 17.34 -15.64
CA ALA A 39 -16.11 17.99 -14.34
C ALA A 39 -15.53 17.04 -13.30
N TRP A 40 -15.97 15.77 -13.30
CA TRP A 40 -15.42 14.74 -12.43
C TRP A 40 -13.98 14.37 -12.79
N ALA A 41 -13.63 14.30 -14.08
CA ALA A 41 -12.26 14.08 -14.52
C ALA A 41 -11.34 15.24 -14.13
N ALA A 42 -11.80 16.49 -14.25
CA ALA A 42 -11.05 17.66 -13.79
C ALA A 42 -10.89 17.68 -12.26
N TYR A 43 -11.94 17.35 -11.52
CA TYR A 43 -11.88 17.18 -10.07
C TYR A 43 -10.89 16.08 -9.67
N LEU A 44 -10.89 14.96 -10.39
CA LEU A 44 -9.91 13.91 -10.17
C LEU A 44 -8.50 14.41 -10.43
N LEU A 45 -8.22 15.10 -11.54
CA LEU A 45 -6.88 15.64 -11.82
C LEU A 45 -6.41 16.66 -10.77
N ASP A 46 -7.32 17.49 -10.24
CA ASP A 46 -6.99 18.51 -9.22
C ASP A 46 -6.81 17.88 -7.83
N SER A 47 -7.56 16.81 -7.53
CA SER A 47 -7.43 16.04 -6.28
C SER A 47 -6.38 14.94 -6.34
N TYR A 48 -5.86 14.64 -7.53
CA TYR A 48 -4.72 13.76 -7.72
C TYR A 48 -3.47 14.56 -7.38
N ASP A 49 -3.08 14.49 -6.10
CA ASP A 49 -1.71 14.83 -5.72
C ASP A 49 -0.80 13.86 -6.48
N GLU A 50 0.02 14.37 -7.39
CA GLU A 50 1.08 13.60 -8.04
C GLU A 50 1.96 13.05 -6.92
N ASP A 51 1.76 11.77 -6.62
CA ASP A 51 2.48 11.05 -5.59
C ASP A 51 3.94 10.90 -6.08
N GLU A 52 4.76 11.93 -5.87
CA GLU A 52 6.23 11.89 -5.97
C GLU A 52 6.81 10.98 -4.86
N ASN A 53 6.20 9.82 -4.63
CA ASN A 53 6.40 8.92 -3.49
C ASN A 53 7.73 8.13 -3.57
N PHE A 54 8.60 8.56 -4.48
CA PHE A 54 9.95 8.05 -4.67
C PHE A 54 11.00 9.14 -4.91
N ALA A 55 10.67 10.43 -4.74
CA ALA A 55 11.69 11.46 -4.68
C ALA A 55 12.61 11.19 -3.46
N GLY A 56 13.88 10.87 -3.72
CA GLY A 56 14.88 10.59 -2.69
C GLY A 56 15.15 9.11 -2.39
N ALA A 57 14.64 8.17 -3.21
CA ALA A 57 14.97 6.76 -3.09
C ALA A 57 16.24 6.32 -3.84
N ASP A 58 16.81 7.21 -4.66
CA ASP A 58 17.95 6.89 -5.54
C ASP A 58 19.25 6.62 -4.76
N ASP A 59 19.35 7.15 -3.53
CA ASP A 59 20.52 6.96 -2.65
C ASP A 59 20.37 5.80 -1.64
N LEU A 60 19.23 5.10 -1.64
CA LEU A 60 18.98 4.03 -0.67
C LEU A 60 19.60 2.71 -1.16
N SER A 61 20.46 2.13 -0.34
CA SER A 61 20.92 0.76 -0.55
C SER A 61 19.75 -0.24 -0.44
N VAL A 62 19.85 -1.37 -1.14
CA VAL A 62 18.80 -2.42 -1.19
C VAL A 62 18.32 -2.83 0.22
N SER A 63 19.23 -2.90 1.19
CA SER A 63 18.90 -3.17 2.59
C SER A 63 18.03 -2.06 3.20
N GLN A 64 18.34 -0.79 2.96
CA GLN A 64 17.54 0.34 3.46
C GLN A 64 16.16 0.40 2.80
N PHE A 65 16.06 0.02 1.52
CA PHE A 65 14.79 -0.09 0.83
C PHE A 65 13.91 -1.20 1.43
N LEU A 66 14.49 -2.36 1.72
CA LEU A 66 13.79 -3.49 2.36
C LEU A 66 13.35 -3.19 3.80
N LEU A 67 14.00 -2.24 4.46
CA LEU A 67 13.66 -1.75 5.80
C LEU A 67 12.74 -0.51 5.77
N ARG A 68 12.36 0.00 4.59
CA ARG A 68 11.52 1.21 4.49
C ARG A 68 10.05 0.87 4.77
N ASN A 69 9.40 1.73 5.54
CA ASN A 69 7.98 1.63 5.84
C ASN A 69 7.17 2.23 4.67
N VAL A 70 6.47 1.40 3.89
CA VAL A 70 5.81 1.77 2.61
C VAL A 70 4.33 2.16 2.77
N ALA A 71 3.93 2.85 3.83
CA ALA A 71 2.56 3.38 3.88
C ALA A 71 2.45 4.64 4.75
N LEU A 72 1.90 5.72 4.22
CA LEU A 72 1.34 6.85 4.97
C LEU A 72 -0.06 7.12 4.40
N PRO A 73 -1.06 7.66 5.15
CA PRO A 73 -0.91 8.76 6.11
C PRO A 73 -1.91 8.71 7.30
N ASP A 74 -1.67 7.92 8.35
CA ASP A 74 -2.15 8.22 9.75
C ASP A 74 -1.46 7.31 10.79
N VAL A 75 -0.26 6.87 10.45
CA VAL A 75 0.46 5.77 11.12
C VAL A 75 1.80 6.26 11.68
N GLN A 76 2.10 7.55 11.62
CA GLN A 76 3.37 8.14 12.10
C GLN A 76 3.67 7.82 13.57
N ARG A 77 2.66 7.69 14.44
CA ARG A 77 2.88 7.22 15.82
C ARG A 77 3.17 5.72 15.92
N LEU A 78 2.57 4.90 15.07
CA LEU A 78 2.83 3.45 15.03
C LEU A 78 4.19 3.16 14.37
N TYR A 79 4.57 3.88 13.32
CA TYR A 79 5.89 3.79 12.70
C TYR A 79 7.03 4.30 13.57
N ALA A 80 6.79 5.07 14.62
CA ALA A 80 7.84 5.39 15.58
C ALA A 80 8.05 4.26 16.60
N LEU A 81 7.01 3.48 16.90
CA LEU A 81 7.01 2.49 17.99
C LEU A 81 7.30 1.05 17.52
N VAL A 82 6.94 0.73 16.27
CA VAL A 82 7.04 -0.62 15.70
C VAL A 82 8.46 -0.97 15.18
N PRO A 83 9.19 -0.08 14.48
CA PRO A 83 10.48 -0.43 13.90
C PRO A 83 11.55 -0.89 14.90
N PRO A 84 11.65 -0.37 16.13
CA PRO A 84 12.61 -0.90 17.11
C PRO A 84 12.36 -2.36 17.48
N ALA A 85 11.13 -2.86 17.32
CA ALA A 85 10.76 -4.24 17.59
C ALA A 85 10.94 -5.17 16.37
N VAL A 86 11.19 -4.62 15.18
CA VAL A 86 11.53 -5.39 13.97
C VAL A 86 13.04 -5.44 13.82
N VAL A 87 13.58 -6.64 13.62
CA VAL A 87 15.02 -6.88 13.59
C VAL A 87 15.43 -7.62 12.33
N GLY A 88 16.64 -7.35 11.85
CA GLY A 88 17.28 -8.17 10.82
C GLY A 88 17.89 -9.41 11.45
N VAL A 89 17.76 -10.58 10.82
CA VAL A 89 18.37 -11.84 11.24
C VAL A 89 19.30 -12.31 10.13
N GLY A 90 20.53 -12.68 10.46
CA GLY A 90 21.51 -13.13 9.48
C GLY A 90 22.66 -13.91 10.08
N SER A 91 23.66 -14.21 9.24
CA SER A 91 24.88 -14.91 9.65
C SER A 91 25.69 -14.08 10.65
N GLY A 92 26.53 -14.78 11.42
CA GLY A 92 27.47 -14.19 12.36
C GLY A 92 28.64 -13.43 11.71
N ASP A 93 28.78 -13.51 10.38
CA ASP A 93 29.93 -12.98 9.66
C ASP A 93 29.95 -11.44 9.65
N VAL A 94 31.16 -10.88 9.70
CA VAL A 94 31.36 -9.42 9.82
C VAL A 94 30.78 -8.67 8.62
N ASN A 95 30.74 -9.31 7.45
CA ASN A 95 30.25 -8.72 6.20
C ASN A 95 28.89 -9.27 5.75
N SER A 96 28.22 -10.11 6.55
CA SER A 96 26.89 -10.61 6.18
C SER A 96 25.80 -9.60 6.52
N GLY A 97 24.94 -9.31 5.54
CA GLY A 97 23.71 -8.55 5.73
C GLY A 97 22.61 -9.38 6.42
N PRO A 98 21.48 -8.75 6.78
CA PRO A 98 20.30 -9.49 7.21
C PRO A 98 19.77 -10.35 6.06
N LEU A 99 19.53 -11.62 6.34
CA LEU A 99 18.99 -12.61 5.40
C LEU A 99 17.47 -12.73 5.53
N ALA A 100 16.94 -12.42 6.71
CA ALA A 100 15.51 -12.42 7.01
C ALA A 100 15.17 -11.33 8.03
N ALA A 101 13.88 -11.13 8.25
CA ALA A 101 13.36 -10.30 9.33
C ALA A 101 12.96 -11.17 10.54
N GLY A 102 12.89 -10.53 11.70
CA GLY A 102 12.38 -11.11 12.94
C GLY A 102 11.62 -10.08 13.75
N ALA A 103 10.81 -10.55 14.69
CA ALA A 103 10.03 -9.74 15.60
C ALA A 103 10.48 -9.97 17.04
N LEU A 104 10.84 -8.92 17.75
CA LEU A 104 11.12 -8.96 19.19
C LEU A 104 9.81 -9.18 19.96
N VAL A 105 9.71 -10.25 20.73
CA VAL A 105 8.51 -10.65 21.49
C VAL A 105 8.70 -10.59 23.01
N GLY A 106 9.88 -10.18 23.47
CA GLY A 106 10.13 -9.99 24.89
C GLY A 106 11.28 -9.03 25.18
N ALA A 107 11.16 -8.26 26.27
CA ALA A 107 12.14 -7.28 26.69
C ALA A 107 13.54 -7.86 26.96
N ASN A 108 13.63 -9.18 27.19
CA ASN A 108 14.88 -9.91 27.36
C ASN A 108 15.58 -10.20 26.02
N GLY A 109 15.06 -9.75 24.87
CA GLY A 109 15.65 -10.04 23.56
C GLY A 109 15.24 -11.40 23.00
N TYR A 110 14.00 -11.81 23.23
CA TYR A 110 13.41 -12.95 22.52
C TYR A 110 12.94 -12.49 21.14
N VAL A 111 13.32 -13.21 20.10
CA VAL A 111 13.01 -12.88 18.70
C VAL A 111 12.34 -14.07 18.04
N VAL A 112 11.20 -13.85 17.39
CA VAL A 112 10.55 -14.84 16.53
C VAL A 112 10.95 -14.55 15.09
N THR A 113 11.35 -15.58 14.37
CA THR A 113 11.68 -15.52 12.94
C THR A 113 11.30 -16.83 12.26
N ALA A 114 11.45 -16.88 10.93
CA ALA A 114 11.22 -18.10 10.17
C ALA A 114 12.35 -19.11 10.38
N LEU A 115 12.01 -20.40 10.51
CA LEU A 115 12.98 -21.47 10.76
C LEU A 115 13.92 -21.66 9.58
N HIS A 116 13.39 -21.66 8.35
CA HIS A 116 14.20 -21.84 7.14
C HIS A 116 15.30 -20.77 6.99
N ALA A 117 15.07 -19.57 7.52
CA ALA A 117 16.03 -18.48 7.46
C ALA A 117 17.26 -18.71 8.36
N VAL A 118 17.11 -19.52 9.42
CA VAL A 118 18.16 -19.72 10.44
C VAL A 118 18.66 -21.16 10.53
N ALA A 119 17.96 -22.14 9.94
CA ALA A 119 18.25 -23.56 10.10
C ALA A 119 19.68 -23.96 9.68
N ASN A 120 20.26 -23.28 8.68
CA ASN A 120 21.58 -23.61 8.13
C ASN A 120 22.69 -22.65 8.60
N LEU A 121 22.39 -21.74 9.52
CA LEU A 121 23.37 -20.77 10.03
C LEU A 121 24.13 -21.35 11.22
N LYS A 122 25.47 -21.37 11.14
CA LYS A 122 26.34 -21.82 12.25
C LYS A 122 26.35 -20.82 13.40
N THR A 123 26.30 -19.53 13.06
CA THR A 123 26.29 -18.40 13.99
C THR A 123 25.19 -17.46 13.55
N ILE A 124 24.38 -17.01 14.50
CA ILE A 124 23.23 -16.14 14.23
C ILE A 124 23.51 -14.79 14.86
N ASN A 125 23.40 -13.73 14.06
CA ASN A 125 23.40 -12.36 14.54
C ASN A 125 22.06 -11.69 14.25
N VAL A 126 21.58 -10.95 15.24
CA VAL A 126 20.39 -10.11 15.15
C VAL A 126 20.81 -8.67 15.06
N GLN A 127 20.34 -7.97 14.04
CA GLN A 127 20.59 -6.57 13.76
C GLN A 127 19.38 -5.77 14.25
N VAL A 128 19.59 -4.94 15.27
CA VAL A 128 18.53 -4.14 15.90
C VAL A 128 18.78 -2.67 15.57
N ALA A 129 17.74 -1.98 15.09
CA ALA A 129 17.78 -0.55 14.90
C ALA A 129 17.71 0.16 16.26
N THR A 130 18.73 0.94 16.59
CA THR A 130 18.77 1.77 17.80
C THR A 130 18.91 3.25 17.41
N PRO A 131 18.64 4.21 18.31
CA PRO A 131 18.80 5.63 18.02
C PRO A 131 20.23 6.03 17.60
N THR A 132 21.24 5.25 17.98
CA THR A 132 22.64 5.47 17.61
C THR A 132 23.07 4.72 16.34
N GLY A 133 22.14 4.02 15.69
CA GLY A 133 22.38 3.23 14.48
C GLY A 133 22.03 1.75 14.64
N VAL A 134 22.32 0.95 13.61
CA VAL A 134 22.08 -0.50 13.63
C VAL A 134 23.16 -1.17 14.45
N ARG A 135 22.77 -1.91 15.50
CA ARG A 135 23.67 -2.70 16.34
C ARG A 135 23.45 -4.17 16.12
N ARG A 136 24.55 -4.94 16.12
CA ARG A 136 24.52 -6.39 15.95
C ARG A 136 24.69 -7.07 17.29
N PHE A 137 23.85 -8.06 17.56
CA PHE A 137 23.93 -8.87 18.76
C PHE A 137 23.95 -10.36 18.39
N PRO A 138 24.84 -11.16 19.03
CA PRO A 138 24.80 -12.59 18.87
C PRO A 138 23.51 -13.17 19.45
N ALA A 139 22.95 -14.17 18.79
CA ALA A 139 21.74 -14.86 19.24
C ALA A 139 21.89 -16.37 19.13
N GLN A 140 21.09 -17.08 19.93
CA GLN A 140 20.99 -18.54 19.90
C GLN A 140 19.54 -18.98 19.72
N THR A 141 19.35 -20.12 19.08
CA THR A 141 18.04 -20.74 18.94
C THR A 141 17.62 -21.36 20.26
N VAL A 142 16.49 -20.91 20.82
CA VAL A 142 15.90 -21.44 22.05
C VAL A 142 14.99 -22.61 21.74
N LYS A 143 14.13 -22.44 20.73
CA LYS A 143 13.13 -23.43 20.34
C LYS A 143 12.83 -23.30 18.85
N THR A 144 12.62 -24.44 18.20
CA THR A 144 12.15 -24.50 16.82
C THR A 144 10.81 -25.21 16.78
N VAL A 145 9.97 -24.80 15.83
CA VAL A 145 8.67 -25.42 15.55
C VAL A 145 8.60 -25.66 14.04
N PRO A 146 9.14 -26.80 13.56
CA PRO A 146 9.24 -27.07 12.13
C PRO A 146 7.89 -27.16 11.42
N SER A 147 6.83 -27.58 12.12
CA SER A 147 5.47 -27.67 11.55
C SER A 147 4.89 -26.33 11.08
N HIS A 148 5.41 -25.21 11.61
CA HIS A 148 4.97 -23.87 11.28
C HIS A 148 6.10 -23.00 10.73
N ASP A 149 7.27 -23.59 10.46
CA ASP A 149 8.45 -22.86 9.99
C ASP A 149 8.82 -21.70 10.94
N LEU A 150 8.73 -21.91 12.26
CA LEU A 150 9.06 -20.89 13.27
C LEU A 150 10.31 -21.26 14.07
N ALA A 151 11.13 -20.25 14.34
CA ALA A 151 12.23 -20.32 15.28
C ALA A 151 12.13 -19.19 16.30
N LEU A 152 12.29 -19.55 17.57
CA LEU A 152 12.47 -18.61 18.66
C LEU A 152 13.96 -18.50 18.96
N LEU A 153 14.48 -17.29 18.82
CA LEU A 153 15.86 -16.93 19.11
C LEU A 153 15.93 -16.12 20.42
N LYS A 154 17.09 -16.18 21.07
CA LYS A 154 17.43 -15.34 22.23
C LYS A 154 18.71 -14.59 21.94
N ILE A 155 18.62 -13.26 22.03
CA ILE A 155 19.77 -12.36 21.98
C ILE A 155 20.60 -12.55 23.26
N LEU A 156 21.91 -12.71 23.09
CA LEU A 156 22.90 -12.81 24.16
C LEU A 156 23.39 -11.40 24.52
N SER A 157 22.56 -10.65 25.23
CA SER A 157 22.88 -9.31 25.73
C SER A 157 22.22 -9.08 27.08
N THR A 158 22.80 -8.18 27.87
CA THR A 158 22.22 -7.67 29.13
C THR A 158 21.25 -6.50 28.89
N GLU A 159 21.18 -5.99 27.66
CA GLU A 159 20.33 -4.87 27.26
C GLU A 159 18.84 -5.25 27.22
N ARG A 160 17.99 -4.22 27.32
CA ARG A 160 16.53 -4.33 27.21
C ARG A 160 16.08 -3.80 25.86
N PHE A 161 15.14 -4.53 25.25
CA PHE A 161 14.64 -4.22 23.92
C PHE A 161 13.16 -3.83 23.95
N MET A 162 12.79 -2.88 23.09
CA MET A 162 11.38 -2.67 22.75
C MET A 162 10.86 -3.91 22.03
N HIS A 163 9.67 -4.37 22.38
CA HIS A 163 9.14 -5.63 21.89
C HIS A 163 7.63 -5.54 21.66
N PHE A 164 7.12 -6.42 20.80
CA PHE A 164 5.69 -6.61 20.62
C PHE A 164 5.10 -7.28 21.84
N ARG A 165 4.00 -6.71 22.31
CA ARG A 165 3.13 -7.37 23.28
C ARG A 165 2.20 -8.31 22.52
N LEU A 166 2.48 -9.61 22.60
CA LEU A 166 1.57 -10.63 22.11
C LEU A 166 0.45 -10.79 23.16
N ALA A 167 -0.80 -10.67 22.71
CA ALA A 167 -2.00 -10.73 23.55
C ALA A 167 -2.31 -12.16 24.01
#